data_AF-A0A7W1H1C6-F1
#
_entry.id   AF-A0A7W1H1C6-F1
#
_cell.length_a   1.000
_cell.length_b   1.000
_cell.length_c   1.000
_cell.angle_alpha   90.00
_cell.angle_beta   90.00
_cell.angle_gamma   90.00
#
_symmetry.space_group_name_H-M   'P 1'
#
loop_
_entity.id
_entity.type
_entity.pdbx_description
1 polymer ?
#
loop_
_entity_poly.entity_id
_entity_poly.type
_entity_poly.pdbx_seq_one_letter_code
_entity_poly.pdbx_strand_id
1 'polypeptide(L)'
;MPLVSPVVKFVIVGSIIFLLFVLPSLVSFGASWLWMGEIGFRTVLVRELTTRLALVAGIGLAAFGFLRLNLRIARGPSRPLPVVMDDIGLRNAAPTRRPAGNLLGVASLAASVFLALVASSGWLAVLKLVHGVRFGINEAMFGRDVAFYVFTLPVLSGALALLVALTVLAVLLVVAFHVSSGGIAMSVGLVPRGDIPVIAPQEIRVSRDAANHVSGLVALYLVLAALQLWFVDIPGLLFSSTGPMVGASYTDVHARLPGLNIAAVAALLAAGAVIAGIVRGKARRYTAGAIAAYAAVSILARVVYPAAVQK
;
A
#
# COMPACT_ATOMS: atom_id res chain seq x y z
N MET A 1 29.94 -18.47 30.91
CA MET A 1 29.93 -17.32 29.97
C MET A 1 28.88 -16.32 30.43
N PRO A 2 29.25 -15.12 30.92
CA PRO A 2 28.27 -14.17 31.38
C PRO A 2 27.50 -13.63 30.17
N LEU A 3 26.18 -13.77 30.22
CA LEU A 3 25.27 -13.27 29.18
C LEU A 3 25.35 -11.73 29.19
N VAL A 4 25.92 -11.16 28.12
CA VAL A 4 25.97 -9.71 27.88
C VAL A 4 24.57 -9.10 28.08
N SER A 5 24.48 -8.01 28.85
CA SER A 5 23.19 -7.36 29.15
C SER A 5 22.49 -6.91 27.86
N PRO A 6 21.15 -6.87 27.82
CA PRO A 6 20.40 -6.48 26.62
C PRO A 6 20.80 -5.10 26.10
N VAL A 7 21.16 -4.17 26.99
CA VAL A 7 21.65 -2.82 26.64
C VAL A 7 22.97 -2.89 25.87
N VAL A 8 23.94 -3.68 26.34
CA VAL A 8 25.23 -3.82 25.66
C VAL A 8 25.06 -4.50 24.30
N LYS A 9 24.15 -5.47 24.17
CA LYS A 9 23.79 -6.05 22.86
C LYS A 9 23.21 -5.01 21.90
N PHE A 10 22.30 -4.15 22.36
CA PHE A 10 21.75 -3.07 21.55
C PHE A 10 22.81 -2.06 21.11
N VAL A 11 23.72 -1.68 22.01
CA VAL A 11 24.83 -0.77 21.68
C VAL A 11 25.77 -1.40 20.66
N ILE A 12 26.16 -2.67 20.84
CA ILE A 12 27.03 -3.38 19.88
C ILE A 12 26.35 -3.46 18.51
N VAL A 13 25.08 -3.88 18.45
CA VAL A 13 24.32 -3.96 17.19
C VAL A 13 24.17 -2.57 16.55
N GLY A 14 23.83 -1.55 17.33
CA GLY A 14 23.72 -0.17 16.86
C GLY A 14 25.03 0.36 16.29
N SER A 15 26.15 0.11 16.98
CA SER A 15 27.49 0.47 16.51
C SER A 15 27.86 -0.26 15.21
N ILE A 16 27.59 -1.57 15.12
CA ILE A 16 27.84 -2.35 13.90
C ILE A 16 27.01 -1.79 12.73
N ILE A 17 25.71 -1.52 12.94
CA ILE A 17 24.86 -0.92 11.91
C ILE A 17 25.40 0.45 11.49
N PHE A 18 25.80 1.28 12.46
CA PHE A 18 26.39 2.59 12.19
C PHE A 18 27.67 2.47 11.34
N LEU A 19 28.59 1.59 11.72
CA LEU A 19 29.85 1.36 11.03
C LEU A 19 29.67 0.78 9.61
N LEU A 20 28.72 -0.14 9.43
CA LEU A 20 28.51 -0.81 8.13
C LEU A 20 27.67 0.00 7.15
N PHE A 21 26.72 0.79 7.62
CA PHE A 21 25.74 1.46 6.75
C PHE A 21 25.83 2.98 6.78
N VAL A 22 26.04 3.58 7.96
CA VAL A 22 25.99 5.03 8.13
C VAL A 22 27.34 5.66 7.79
N LEU A 23 28.43 5.13 8.34
CA LEU A 23 29.77 5.68 8.15
C LEU A 23 30.19 5.71 6.67
N PRO A 24 30.04 4.65 5.85
CA PRO A 24 30.40 4.70 4.44
C PRO A 24 29.57 5.72 3.66
N SER A 25 28.29 5.87 4.01
CA SER A 25 27.39 6.87 3.42
C SER A 25 27.84 8.30 3.74
N LEU A 26 28.28 8.56 4.98
CA LEU A 26 28.81 9.86 5.39
C LEU A 26 30.14 10.19 4.71
N VAL A 27 31.04 9.21 4.58
CA VAL A 27 32.31 9.38 3.88
C VAL A 27 32.07 9.68 2.39
N SER A 28 31.18 8.92 1.73
CA SER A 28 30.80 9.15 0.34
C SER A 28 30.18 10.53 0.12
N PHE A 29 29.29 10.96 1.03
CA PHE A 29 28.71 12.29 1.01
C PHE A 29 29.77 13.38 1.19
N GLY A 30 30.68 13.23 2.15
CA GLY A 30 31.77 14.18 2.40
C GLY A 30 32.71 14.32 1.20
N ALA A 31 33.08 13.20 0.57
CA ALA A 31 33.87 13.20 -0.66
C ALA A 31 33.14 13.94 -1.80
N SER A 32 31.85 13.65 -1.99
CA SER A 32 31.00 14.32 -2.99
C SER A 32 30.86 15.81 -2.73
N TRP A 33 30.76 16.23 -1.47
CA TRP A 33 30.66 17.63 -1.07
C TRP A 33 31.91 18.44 -1.38
N LEU A 34 33.09 17.87 -1.10
CA LEU A 34 34.38 18.48 -1.44
C LEU A 34 34.53 18.57 -2.95
N TRP A 35 34.34 17.45 -3.65
CA TRP A 35 34.48 17.39 -5.10
C TRP A 35 33.54 18.35 -5.84
N MET A 36 32.24 18.37 -5.50
CA MET A 36 31.27 19.32 -6.09
C MET A 36 31.57 20.77 -5.72
N GLY A 37 32.34 21.02 -4.66
CA GLY A 37 32.94 22.32 -4.34
C GLY A 37 33.92 22.77 -5.42
N GLU A 38 34.87 21.91 -5.76
CA GLU A 38 35.93 22.21 -6.72
C GLU A 38 35.39 22.51 -8.12
N ILE A 39 34.34 21.80 -8.54
CA ILE A 39 33.71 22.01 -9.86
C ILE A 39 32.58 23.04 -9.86
N GLY A 40 32.29 23.70 -8.73
CA GLY A 40 31.26 24.74 -8.63
C GLY A 40 29.80 24.24 -8.65
N PHE A 41 29.56 22.93 -8.50
CA PHE A 41 28.23 22.30 -8.57
C PHE A 41 27.61 21.95 -7.20
N ARG A 42 28.09 22.53 -6.09
CA ARG A 42 27.51 22.31 -4.74
C ARG A 42 26.00 22.54 -4.67
N THR A 43 25.49 23.49 -5.45
CA THR A 43 24.05 23.79 -5.52
C THR A 43 23.22 22.57 -5.91
N VAL A 44 23.75 21.66 -6.74
CA VAL A 44 23.05 20.42 -7.14
C VAL A 44 22.86 19.49 -5.93
N LEU A 45 23.92 19.30 -5.13
CA LEU A 45 23.89 18.44 -3.95
C LEU A 45 22.97 19.04 -2.86
N VAL A 46 23.02 20.36 -2.65
CA VAL A 46 22.09 21.05 -1.75
C VAL A 46 20.65 20.89 -2.23
N ARG A 47 20.39 21.01 -3.55
CA ARG A 47 19.04 20.86 -4.11
C ARG A 47 18.53 19.44 -3.97
N GLU A 48 19.37 18.44 -4.21
CA GLU A 48 19.05 17.03 -3.97
C GLU A 48 18.71 16.78 -2.50
N LEU A 49 19.59 17.18 -1.57
CA LEU A 49 19.41 16.93 -0.14
C LEU A 49 18.15 17.63 0.39
N THR A 50 17.96 18.90 0.06
CA THR A 50 16.76 19.66 0.49
C THR A 50 15.48 19.06 -0.07
N THR A 51 15.47 18.62 -1.33
CA THR A 51 14.30 17.96 -1.93
C THR A 51 14.01 16.63 -1.26
N ARG A 52 15.03 15.78 -1.05
CA ARG A 52 14.87 14.50 -0.35
C ARG A 52 14.34 14.69 1.07
N LEU A 53 14.90 15.64 1.83
CA LEU A 53 14.43 15.95 3.18
C LEU A 53 12.99 16.48 3.20
N ALA A 54 12.64 17.36 2.25
CA ALA A 54 11.28 17.87 2.11
C ALA A 54 10.28 16.74 1.78
N LEU A 55 10.65 15.79 0.91
CA LEU A 55 9.84 14.62 0.61
C LEU A 55 9.69 13.71 1.82
N VAL A 56 10.78 13.40 2.53
CA VAL A 56 10.74 12.57 3.75
C VAL A 56 9.82 13.21 4.80
N ALA A 57 9.96 14.52 5.04
CA ALA A 57 9.14 15.23 6.01
C ALA A 57 7.66 15.28 5.58
N GLY A 58 7.38 15.74 4.35
CA GLY A 58 6.01 15.90 3.86
C GLY A 58 5.26 14.57 3.72
N ILE A 59 5.86 13.60 3.04
CA ILE A 59 5.26 12.27 2.85
C ILE A 59 5.20 11.52 4.17
N GLY A 60 6.25 11.60 4.99
CA GLY A 60 6.30 10.95 6.30
C GLY A 60 5.20 11.43 7.23
N LEU A 61 4.98 12.74 7.31
CA LEU A 61 3.90 13.34 8.11
C LEU A 61 2.52 12.95 7.58
N ALA A 62 2.31 13.03 6.26
CA ALA A 62 1.03 12.65 5.64
C ALA A 62 0.71 11.17 5.86
N ALA A 63 1.68 10.29 5.59
CA ALA A 63 1.56 8.84 5.80
C ALA A 63 1.32 8.51 7.27
N PHE A 64 2.09 9.11 8.19
CA PHE A 64 1.90 8.91 9.62
C PHE A 64 0.51 9.36 10.06
N GLY A 65 0.06 10.54 9.64
CA GLY A 65 -1.27 11.07 9.92
C GLY A 65 -2.37 10.13 9.44
N PHE A 66 -2.28 9.64 8.20
CA PHE A 66 -3.24 8.71 7.63
C PHE A 66 -3.30 7.37 8.39
N LEU A 67 -2.15 6.74 8.67
CA LEU A 67 -2.11 5.47 9.42
C LEU A 67 -2.61 5.66 10.86
N ARG A 68 -2.20 6.76 11.51
CA ARG A 68 -2.59 7.06 12.89
C ARG A 68 -4.08 7.36 13.00
N LEU A 69 -4.65 8.05 12.01
CA LEU A 69 -6.09 8.29 11.90
C LEU A 69 -6.85 6.98 11.77
N ASN A 70 -6.44 6.10 10.87
CA ASN A 70 -7.06 4.78 10.72
C ASN A 70 -6.99 3.98 12.02
N LEU A 71 -5.83 3.91 12.69
CA LEU A 71 -5.72 3.26 14.00
C LEU A 71 -6.58 3.93 15.08
N ARG A 72 -6.82 5.24 15.00
CA ARG A 72 -7.72 5.96 15.93
C ARG A 72 -9.18 5.62 15.67
N ILE A 73 -9.60 5.54 14.41
CA ILE A 73 -10.95 5.13 14.01
C ILE A 73 -11.22 3.69 14.47
N ALA A 74 -10.24 2.78 14.27
CA ALA A 74 -10.35 1.39 14.70
C ALA A 74 -10.50 1.24 16.23
N ARG A 75 -9.94 2.17 17.02
CA ARG A 75 -10.09 2.24 18.49
C ARG A 75 -11.43 2.79 18.96
N GLY A 76 -12.33 3.23 18.07
CA GLY A 76 -13.69 3.65 18.40
C GLY A 76 -14.43 2.61 19.23
N PRO A 77 -15.64 2.92 19.77
CA PRO A 77 -16.33 2.17 20.83
C PRO A 77 -16.65 0.72 20.42
N SER A 78 -15.62 -0.11 20.41
CA SER A 78 -15.66 -1.51 20.04
C SER A 78 -16.30 -2.21 21.23
N ARG A 79 -17.54 -2.64 21.07
CA ARG A 79 -18.15 -3.60 22.00
C ARG A 79 -17.41 -4.92 21.77
N PRO A 80 -16.58 -5.40 22.71
CA PRO A 80 -15.92 -6.68 22.54
C PRO A 80 -16.99 -7.73 22.27
N LEU A 81 -16.81 -8.54 21.23
CA LEU A 81 -17.72 -9.65 20.95
C LEU A 81 -17.65 -10.59 22.17
N PRO A 82 -18.79 -10.92 22.82
CA PRO A 82 -18.78 -11.95 23.84
C PRO A 82 -18.35 -13.26 23.16
N VAL A 83 -17.21 -13.79 23.59
CA VAL A 83 -16.81 -15.16 23.25
C VAL A 83 -17.74 -16.06 24.06
N VAL A 84 -18.85 -16.46 23.47
CA VAL A 84 -19.71 -17.49 24.04
C VAL A 84 -19.00 -18.82 23.78
N MET A 85 -18.28 -19.33 24.78
CA MET A 85 -17.99 -20.75 24.87
C MET A 85 -19.18 -21.38 25.59
N ASP A 86 -20.11 -21.93 24.82
CA ASP A 86 -21.12 -22.83 25.39
C ASP A 86 -20.41 -24.11 25.89
N ASP A 87 -20.81 -24.57 27.08
CA ASP A 87 -20.61 -25.92 27.64
C ASP A 87 -19.38 -26.32 28.48
N ILE A 88 -18.56 -25.43 29.07
CA ILE A 88 -17.50 -25.93 30.00
C ILE A 88 -17.28 -25.17 31.32
N GLY A 89 -18.17 -24.26 31.74
CA GLY A 89 -18.08 -23.65 33.08
C GLY A 89 -16.78 -22.88 33.36
N LEU A 90 -15.94 -22.66 32.35
CA LEU A 90 -14.75 -21.83 32.42
C LEU A 90 -15.21 -20.38 32.34
N ARG A 91 -15.24 -19.75 33.52
CA ARG A 91 -15.48 -18.31 33.73
C ARG A 91 -14.95 -17.48 32.56
N ASN A 92 -15.77 -16.53 32.12
CA ASN A 92 -15.46 -15.41 31.24
C ASN A 92 -14.04 -14.85 31.48
N ALA A 93 -13.02 -15.49 30.93
CA ALA A 93 -11.73 -14.89 30.75
C ALA A 93 -11.89 -14.04 29.50
N ALA A 94 -12.55 -12.88 29.66
CA ALA A 94 -12.33 -11.78 28.74
C ALA A 94 -10.81 -11.66 28.64
N PRO A 95 -10.18 -11.98 27.50
CA PRO A 95 -8.75 -11.83 27.41
C PRO A 95 -8.54 -10.36 27.68
N THR A 96 -7.89 -10.04 28.79
CA THR A 96 -7.33 -8.71 29.09
C THR A 96 -6.15 -8.50 28.14
N ARG A 97 -6.39 -8.67 26.84
CA ARG A 97 -5.49 -8.32 25.76
C ARG A 97 -5.48 -6.81 25.76
N ARG A 98 -4.52 -6.26 26.52
CA ARG A 98 -4.13 -4.86 26.39
C ARG A 98 -4.00 -4.59 24.90
N PRO A 99 -4.75 -3.63 24.33
CA PRO A 99 -4.66 -3.37 22.91
C PRO A 99 -3.19 -3.09 22.61
N ALA A 100 -2.63 -3.76 21.61
CA ALA A 100 -1.27 -3.54 21.14
C ALA A 100 -1.07 -2.11 20.56
N GLY A 101 -1.89 -1.13 20.97
CA GLY A 101 -1.99 0.20 20.42
C GLY A 101 -0.71 1.02 20.52
N ASN A 102 0.14 0.77 21.52
CA ASN A 102 1.45 1.40 21.59
C ASN A 102 2.40 0.79 20.56
N LEU A 103 2.45 -0.54 20.46
CA LEU A 103 3.25 -1.25 19.44
C LEU A 103 2.80 -0.90 18.02
N LEU A 104 1.49 -0.87 17.76
CA LEU A 104 0.91 -0.49 16.46
C LEU A 104 1.14 0.99 16.14
N GLY A 105 1.20 1.86 17.15
CA GLY A 105 1.58 3.26 16.97
C GLY A 105 3.05 3.44 16.60
N VAL A 106 3.94 2.67 17.22
CA VAL A 106 5.36 2.62 16.82
C VAL A 106 5.51 2.02 15.43
N ALA A 107 4.75 0.95 15.11
CA ALA A 107 4.74 0.35 13.79
C ALA A 107 4.25 1.33 12.71
N SER A 108 3.23 2.15 13.01
CA SER A 108 2.77 3.16 12.05
C SER A 108 3.81 4.25 11.79
N LEU A 109 4.58 4.65 12.82
CA LEU A 109 5.68 5.60 12.67
C LEU A 109 6.83 5.01 11.86
N ALA A 110 7.25 3.79 12.19
CA ALA A 110 8.33 3.10 11.48
C ALA A 110 7.96 2.93 9.99
N ALA A 111 6.73 2.51 9.71
CA ALA A 111 6.27 2.30 8.35
C ALA A 111 6.07 3.61 7.58
N SER A 112 5.62 4.70 8.21
CA SER A 112 5.56 6.01 7.55
C SER A 112 6.95 6.56 7.21
N VAL A 113 7.93 6.40 8.11
CA VAL A 113 9.33 6.79 7.85
C VAL A 113 9.90 5.96 6.70
N PHE A 114 9.68 4.64 6.72
CA PHE A 114 10.13 3.76 5.66
C PHE A 114 9.55 4.14 4.30
N LEU A 115 8.23 4.32 4.19
CA LEU A 115 7.59 4.74 2.94
C LEU A 115 8.10 6.10 2.45
N ALA A 116 8.33 7.05 3.37
CA ALA A 116 8.84 8.37 3.02
C ALA A 116 10.30 8.31 2.52
N LEU A 117 11.14 7.47 3.12
CA LEU A 117 12.51 7.21 2.64
C LEU A 117 12.50 6.59 1.24
N VAL A 118 11.66 5.59 1.00
CA VAL A 118 11.49 4.98 -0.33
C VAL A 118 11.03 6.04 -1.35
N ALA A 119 10.02 6.84 -1.02
CA ALA A 119 9.52 7.88 -1.91
C ALA A 119 10.55 9.00 -2.19
N SER A 120 11.43 9.29 -1.24
CA SER A 120 12.49 10.29 -1.40
C SER A 120 13.50 9.94 -2.51
N SER A 121 13.62 8.66 -2.89
CA SER A 121 14.43 8.25 -4.04
C SER A 121 13.93 8.86 -5.36
N GLY A 122 12.64 9.25 -5.44
CA GLY A 122 12.03 9.92 -6.58
C GLY A 122 12.28 11.43 -6.65
N TRP A 123 13.19 12.00 -5.84
CA TRP A 123 13.47 13.44 -5.78
C TRP A 123 13.74 14.07 -7.15
N LEU A 124 14.47 13.38 -8.04
CA LEU A 124 14.81 13.91 -9.36
C LEU A 124 13.56 13.99 -10.26
N ALA A 125 12.66 13.01 -10.18
CA ALA A 125 11.39 13.06 -10.89
C ALA A 125 10.53 14.23 -10.42
N VAL A 126 10.48 14.47 -9.11
CA VAL A 126 9.76 15.62 -8.52
C VAL A 126 10.37 16.95 -8.99
N LEU A 127 11.71 17.08 -8.99
CA LEU A 127 12.35 18.29 -9.51
C LEU A 127 12.08 18.50 -11.00
N LYS A 128 12.09 17.42 -11.79
CA LYS A 128 11.75 17.45 -13.22
C LYS A 128 10.30 17.84 -13.47
N LEU A 129 9.36 17.45 -12.61
CA LEU A 129 7.98 17.92 -12.68
C LEU A 129 7.89 19.42 -12.40
N VAL A 130 8.54 19.90 -11.33
CA VAL A 130 8.47 21.30 -10.91
C VAL A 130 9.12 22.25 -11.91
N HIS A 131 10.22 21.84 -12.53
CA HIS A 131 10.97 22.65 -13.49
C HIS A 131 10.80 22.14 -14.94
N GLY A 132 9.77 21.34 -15.20
CA GLY A 132 9.50 20.77 -16.51
C GLY A 132 9.07 21.82 -17.52
N VAL A 133 9.43 21.62 -18.79
CA VAL A 133 9.02 22.48 -19.91
C VAL A 133 8.20 21.70 -20.92
N ARG A 134 7.41 22.38 -21.75
CA ARG A 134 6.70 21.75 -22.86
C ARG A 134 7.69 21.40 -23.97
N PHE A 135 7.50 20.26 -24.60
CA PHE A 135 8.25 19.94 -25.82
C PHE A 135 7.58 20.54 -27.06
N GLY A 136 6.27 20.82 -27.00
CA GLY A 136 5.52 21.36 -28.14
C GLY A 136 5.21 20.31 -29.20
N ILE A 137 5.50 19.04 -28.92
CA ILE A 137 5.25 17.89 -29.78
C ILE A 137 4.25 16.99 -29.03
N ASN A 138 3.10 16.76 -29.65
CA ASN A 138 2.10 15.83 -29.14
C ASN A 138 2.35 14.43 -29.69
N GLU A 139 2.24 13.42 -28.82
CA GLU A 139 2.27 12.03 -29.28
C GLU A 139 0.96 11.65 -29.99
N ALA A 140 1.05 10.69 -30.91
CA ALA A 140 -0.01 10.39 -31.87
C ALA A 140 -1.18 9.56 -31.31
N MET A 141 -1.00 8.85 -30.20
CA MET A 141 -1.96 7.88 -29.65
C MET A 141 -2.99 8.53 -28.72
N PHE A 142 -2.57 9.39 -27.79
CA PHE A 142 -3.45 10.06 -26.83
C PHE A 142 -3.46 11.59 -26.98
N GLY A 143 -2.71 12.14 -27.93
CA GLY A 143 -2.67 13.58 -28.22
C GLY A 143 -2.03 14.41 -27.10
N ARG A 144 -1.19 13.81 -26.25
CA ARG A 144 -0.55 14.52 -25.12
C ARG A 144 0.84 15.02 -25.49
N ASP A 145 1.26 16.15 -24.92
CA ASP A 145 2.64 16.64 -25.06
C ASP A 145 3.61 15.61 -24.46
N VAL A 146 4.75 15.38 -25.14
CA VAL A 146 5.81 14.48 -24.65
C VAL A 146 6.26 14.83 -23.22
N ALA A 147 6.14 16.09 -22.80
CA ALA A 147 6.41 16.56 -21.45
C ALA A 147 5.64 15.78 -20.37
N PHE A 148 4.41 15.34 -20.67
CA PHE A 148 3.63 14.54 -19.75
C PHE A 148 4.36 13.23 -19.39
N TYR A 149 4.90 12.54 -20.38
CA TYR A 149 5.54 11.23 -20.20
C TYR A 149 6.91 11.33 -19.55
N VAL A 150 7.66 12.40 -19.83
CA VAL A 150 9.02 12.60 -19.30
C VAL A 150 9.00 13.18 -17.87
N PHE A 151 8.09 14.11 -17.59
CA PHE A 151 8.10 14.88 -16.34
C PHE A 151 6.95 14.53 -15.39
N THR A 152 5.75 14.24 -15.92
CA THR A 152 4.54 14.06 -15.08
C THR A 152 4.31 12.60 -14.71
N LEU A 153 4.38 11.70 -15.69
CA LEU A 153 4.07 10.28 -15.52
C LEU A 153 4.95 9.60 -14.45
N PRO A 154 6.27 9.85 -14.33
CA PRO A 154 7.08 9.22 -13.29
C PRO A 154 6.65 9.62 -11.87
N VAL A 155 6.28 10.89 -11.67
CA VAL A 155 5.79 11.38 -10.37
C VAL A 155 4.40 10.83 -10.06
N LEU A 156 3.51 10.81 -11.06
CA LEU A 156 2.16 10.28 -10.90
C LEU A 156 2.17 8.78 -10.59
N SER A 157 3.02 8.02 -11.27
CA SER A 157 3.26 6.60 -11.03
C SER A 157 3.78 6.36 -9.60
N GLY A 158 4.81 7.11 -9.18
CA GLY A 158 5.34 7.01 -7.82
C GLY A 158 4.33 7.41 -6.74
N ALA A 159 3.54 8.47 -6.98
CA ALA A 159 2.52 8.95 -6.04
C ALA A 159 1.38 7.95 -5.86
N LEU A 160 0.86 7.38 -6.95
CA LEU A 160 -0.21 6.37 -6.87
C LEU A 160 0.30 5.06 -6.27
N ALA A 161 1.52 4.62 -6.61
CA ALA A 161 2.16 3.46 -5.97
C ALA A 161 2.30 3.66 -4.46
N LEU A 162 2.72 4.85 -4.02
CA LEU A 162 2.80 5.22 -2.60
C LEU A 162 1.43 5.20 -1.92
N LEU A 163 0.39 5.77 -2.54
CA LEU A 163 -0.98 5.76 -2.00
C LEU A 163 -1.54 4.35 -1.88
N VAL A 164 -1.29 3.49 -2.87
CA VAL A 164 -1.67 2.08 -2.82
C VAL A 164 -0.94 1.36 -1.69
N ALA A 165 0.39 1.51 -1.58
CA ALA A 165 1.18 0.91 -0.51
C ALA A 165 0.71 1.38 0.88
N LEU A 166 0.44 2.68 1.03
CA LEU A 166 -0.07 3.27 2.26
C LEU A 166 -1.46 2.73 2.62
N THR A 167 -2.34 2.54 1.64
CA THR A 167 -3.68 1.98 1.83
C THR A 167 -3.61 0.50 2.24
N VAL A 168 -2.78 -0.31 1.57
CA VAL A 168 -2.54 -1.71 1.92
C VAL A 168 -2.00 -1.83 3.34
N LEU A 169 -1.02 -1.01 3.70
CA LEU A 169 -0.47 -0.96 5.04
C LEU A 169 -1.51 -0.55 6.10
N ALA A 170 -2.40 0.39 5.77
CA ALA A 170 -3.52 0.75 6.64
C ALA A 170 -4.47 -0.44 6.85
N VAL A 171 -4.80 -1.18 5.78
CA VAL A 171 -5.60 -2.42 5.90
C VAL A 171 -4.92 -3.41 6.84
N LEU A 172 -3.62 -3.67 6.66
CA LEU A 172 -2.86 -4.60 7.52
C LEU A 172 -2.86 -4.15 8.98
N LEU A 173 -2.62 -2.87 9.25
CA LEU A 173 -2.60 -2.32 10.62
C LEU A 173 -3.98 -2.35 11.27
N VAL A 174 -5.04 -2.03 10.53
CA VAL A 174 -6.43 -2.06 11.04
C VAL A 174 -6.89 -3.50 11.29
N VAL A 175 -6.57 -4.44 10.39
CA VAL A 175 -6.84 -5.87 10.61
C VAL A 175 -6.06 -6.37 11.83
N ALA A 176 -4.76 -6.08 11.93
CA ALA A 176 -3.95 -6.46 13.09
C ALA A 176 -4.52 -5.89 14.40
N PHE A 177 -5.00 -4.63 14.37
CA PHE A 177 -5.68 -4.03 15.50
C PHE A 177 -6.94 -4.83 15.88
N HIS A 178 -7.87 -5.07 14.95
CA HIS A 178 -9.11 -5.78 15.25
C HIS A 178 -8.89 -7.24 15.67
N VAL A 179 -7.87 -7.92 15.15
CA VAL A 179 -7.46 -9.25 15.63
C VAL A 179 -6.93 -9.16 17.07
N SER A 180 -6.09 -8.18 17.38
CA SER A 180 -5.54 -8.01 18.73
C SER A 180 -6.60 -7.63 19.78
N SER A 181 -7.62 -6.86 19.36
CA SER A 181 -8.72 -6.37 20.20
C SER A 181 -9.93 -7.30 20.25
N GLY A 182 -9.91 -8.45 19.56
CA GLY A 182 -11.03 -9.41 19.54
C GLY A 182 -12.22 -9.02 18.66
N GLY A 183 -12.09 -7.97 17.83
CA GLY A 183 -13.10 -7.58 16.83
C GLY A 183 -13.14 -8.49 15.60
N ILE A 184 -12.09 -9.29 15.39
CA ILE A 184 -12.04 -10.44 14.48
C ILE A 184 -11.67 -11.64 15.34
N ALA A 185 -12.62 -12.53 15.59
CA ALA A 185 -12.42 -13.73 16.38
C ALA A 185 -12.69 -14.97 15.52
N MET A 186 -11.78 -15.93 15.56
CA MET A 186 -12.01 -17.27 15.04
C MET A 186 -12.65 -18.07 16.17
N SER A 187 -13.95 -18.37 16.06
CA SER A 187 -14.56 -19.29 17.03
C SER A 187 -14.11 -20.71 16.68
N VAL A 188 -13.33 -21.29 17.59
CA VAL A 188 -13.03 -22.71 17.56
C VAL A 188 -14.12 -23.40 18.38
N GLY A 189 -14.93 -24.21 17.73
CA GLY A 189 -16.02 -24.96 18.34
C GLY A 189 -15.71 -26.46 18.32
N LEU A 190 -16.20 -27.20 19.30
CA LEU A 190 -16.21 -28.66 19.24
C LEU A 190 -17.34 -29.04 18.28
N VAL A 191 -17.00 -29.57 17.11
CA VAL A 191 -17.99 -30.13 16.19
C VAL A 191 -18.17 -31.59 16.57
N PRO A 192 -19.39 -32.03 16.95
CA PRO A 192 -19.65 -33.44 17.20
C PRO A 192 -19.40 -34.23 15.92
N ARG A 193 -18.35 -35.05 15.90
CA ARG A 193 -18.07 -36.02 14.83
C ARG A 193 -18.10 -37.41 15.47
N GLY A 194 -19.31 -37.93 15.65
CA GLY A 194 -19.53 -39.17 16.42
C GLY A 194 -19.26 -38.97 17.92
N ASP A 195 -18.74 -40.00 18.58
CA ASP A 195 -18.51 -40.04 20.04
C ASP A 195 -17.24 -39.28 20.50
N ILE A 196 -16.49 -38.69 19.58
CA ILE A 196 -15.25 -37.96 19.89
C ILE A 196 -15.43 -36.50 19.45
N PRO A 197 -15.39 -35.52 20.38
CA PRO A 197 -15.48 -34.13 20.01
C PRO A 197 -14.18 -33.71 19.31
N VAL A 198 -14.29 -33.30 18.04
CA VAL A 198 -13.14 -32.83 17.25
C VAL A 198 -13.13 -31.30 17.28
N ILE A 199 -11.97 -30.73 17.61
CA ILE A 199 -11.73 -29.29 17.53
C ILE A 199 -11.74 -28.90 16.05
N ALA A 200 -12.79 -28.19 15.61
CA ALA A 200 -12.89 -27.69 14.25
C ALA A 200 -13.09 -26.16 14.24
N PRO A 201 -12.42 -25.42 13.34
CA PRO A 201 -12.71 -24.00 13.18
C PRO A 201 -14.10 -23.84 12.59
N GLN A 202 -15.04 -23.27 13.37
CA GLN A 202 -16.45 -23.29 13.00
C GLN A 202 -16.85 -22.01 12.25
N GLU A 203 -16.46 -20.81 12.71
CA GLU A 203 -16.82 -19.56 12.04
C GLU A 203 -15.80 -18.42 12.29
N ILE A 204 -15.43 -17.69 11.22
CA ILE A 204 -14.74 -16.40 11.35
C ILE A 204 -15.80 -15.33 11.64
N ARG A 205 -15.85 -14.86 12.88
CA ARG A 205 -16.75 -13.78 13.31
C ARG A 205 -16.02 -12.45 13.18
N VAL A 206 -16.53 -11.60 12.30
CA VAL A 206 -16.04 -10.24 12.07
C VAL A 206 -17.10 -9.27 12.59
N SER A 207 -16.72 -8.41 13.54
CA SER A 207 -17.58 -7.33 14.01
C SER A 207 -18.01 -6.41 12.86
N ARG A 208 -19.21 -5.81 12.96
CA ARG A 208 -19.71 -4.90 11.93
C ARG A 208 -18.78 -3.71 11.72
N ASP A 209 -18.20 -3.18 12.79
CA ASP A 209 -17.29 -2.03 12.74
C ASP A 209 -16.00 -2.39 12.00
N ALA A 210 -15.39 -3.54 12.32
CA ALA A 210 -14.22 -4.04 11.59
C ALA A 210 -14.52 -4.30 10.12
N ALA A 211 -15.67 -4.92 9.83
CA ALA A 211 -16.10 -5.18 8.46
C ALA A 211 -16.28 -3.87 7.67
N ASN A 212 -16.93 -2.86 8.25
CA ASN A 212 -17.18 -1.57 7.60
C ASN A 212 -15.88 -0.81 7.36
N HIS A 213 -15.00 -0.73 8.36
CA HIS A 213 -13.74 0.02 8.24
C HIS A 213 -12.80 -0.61 7.22
N VAL A 214 -12.57 -1.92 7.30
CA VAL A 214 -11.76 -2.64 6.31
C VAL A 214 -12.37 -2.54 4.91
N SER A 215 -13.70 -2.65 4.79
CA SER A 215 -14.38 -2.48 3.50
C SER A 215 -14.20 -1.07 2.93
N GLY A 216 -14.23 -0.03 3.78
CA GLY A 216 -13.95 1.35 3.34
C GLY A 216 -12.54 1.50 2.78
N LEU A 217 -11.55 0.89 3.42
CA LEU A 217 -10.16 0.87 2.90
C LEU A 217 -10.03 0.06 1.61
N VAL A 218 -10.76 -1.04 1.46
CA VAL A 218 -10.81 -1.80 0.20
C VAL A 218 -11.45 -0.97 -0.92
N ALA A 219 -12.53 -0.23 -0.62
CA ALA A 219 -13.13 0.67 -1.60
C ALA A 219 -12.14 1.76 -2.04
N LEU A 220 -11.40 2.35 -1.11
CA LEU A 220 -10.33 3.31 -1.41
C LEU A 220 -9.26 2.67 -2.32
N TYR A 221 -8.81 1.45 -2.00
CA TYR A 221 -7.86 0.71 -2.83
C TYR A 221 -8.38 0.50 -4.26
N LEU A 222 -9.65 0.11 -4.41
CA LEU A 222 -10.25 -0.11 -5.73
C LEU A 222 -10.34 1.19 -6.55
N VAL A 223 -10.64 2.33 -5.92
CA VAL A 223 -10.59 3.64 -6.57
C VAL A 223 -9.16 3.97 -7.01
N LEU A 224 -8.17 3.78 -6.13
CA LEU A 224 -6.76 3.99 -6.48
C LEU A 224 -6.30 3.07 -7.62
N ALA A 225 -6.78 1.82 -7.66
CA ALA A 225 -6.51 0.90 -8.75
C ALA A 225 -7.07 1.39 -10.09
N ALA A 226 -8.30 1.94 -10.10
CA ALA A 226 -8.87 2.56 -11.30
C ALA A 226 -8.03 3.75 -11.78
N LEU A 227 -7.61 4.62 -10.85
CA LEU A 227 -6.76 5.76 -11.15
C LEU A 227 -5.39 5.33 -11.69
N GLN A 228 -4.76 4.30 -11.10
CA GLN A 228 -3.53 3.71 -11.59
C GLN A 228 -3.68 3.22 -13.04
N LEU A 229 -4.76 2.50 -13.34
CA LEU A 229 -5.01 1.98 -14.68
C LEU A 229 -5.15 3.12 -15.71
N TRP A 230 -5.94 4.15 -15.42
CA TRP A 230 -6.19 5.24 -16.37
C TRP A 230 -5.05 6.23 -16.52
N PHE A 231 -4.39 6.58 -15.42
CA PHE A 231 -3.41 7.67 -15.41
C PHE A 231 -1.97 7.19 -15.53
N VAL A 232 -1.70 5.92 -15.26
CA VAL A 232 -0.35 5.35 -15.30
C VAL A 232 -0.25 4.22 -16.31
N ASP A 233 -1.06 3.17 -16.19
CA ASP A 233 -0.87 1.96 -17.00
C ASP A 233 -1.26 2.18 -18.46
N ILE A 234 -2.36 2.89 -18.74
CA ILE A 234 -2.78 3.23 -20.11
C ILE A 234 -1.74 4.12 -20.81
N PRO A 235 -1.31 5.27 -20.25
CA PRO A 235 -0.25 6.07 -20.86
C PRO A 235 1.08 5.31 -20.93
N GLY A 236 1.31 4.40 -19.97
CA GLY A 236 2.48 3.53 -19.91
C GLY A 236 2.60 2.56 -21.08
N LEU A 237 1.53 2.32 -21.84
CA LEU A 237 1.59 1.47 -23.05
C LEU A 237 2.57 2.00 -24.10
N LEU A 238 2.86 3.31 -24.12
CA LEU A 238 3.89 3.89 -25.00
C LEU A 238 5.31 3.47 -24.65
N PHE A 239 5.54 2.92 -23.46
CA PHE A 239 6.81 2.35 -23.03
C PHE A 239 6.83 0.82 -23.12
N SER A 240 5.82 0.20 -23.75
CA SER A 240 5.77 -1.25 -23.93
C SER A 240 6.96 -1.73 -24.77
N SER A 241 7.57 -2.84 -24.34
CA SER A 241 8.61 -3.55 -25.06
C SER A 241 8.14 -4.95 -25.50
N THR A 242 6.83 -5.16 -25.55
CA THR A 242 6.22 -6.49 -25.79
C THR A 242 6.25 -6.88 -27.27
N GLY A 243 6.40 -5.90 -28.17
CA GLY A 243 6.49 -6.09 -29.62
C GLY A 243 7.92 -6.04 -30.17
N PRO A 244 8.08 -6.13 -31.51
CA PRO A 244 9.39 -6.05 -32.17
C PRO A 244 10.05 -4.66 -32.08
N MET A 245 9.32 -3.65 -31.61
CA MET A 245 9.82 -2.29 -31.38
C MET A 245 9.36 -1.79 -30.01
N VAL A 246 10.10 -0.82 -29.47
CA VAL A 246 9.71 -0.09 -28.25
C VAL A 246 8.58 0.88 -28.60
N GLY A 247 7.45 0.77 -27.90
CA GLY A 247 6.24 1.51 -28.18
C GLY A 247 4.98 0.65 -28.05
N ALA A 248 3.82 1.28 -28.13
CA ALA A 248 2.55 0.56 -28.12
C ALA A 248 2.44 -0.31 -29.38
N SER A 249 2.45 -1.63 -29.19
CA SER A 249 2.27 -2.61 -30.28
C SER A 249 0.81 -2.73 -30.71
N TYR A 250 0.55 -3.38 -31.85
CA TYR A 250 -0.82 -3.65 -32.32
C TYR A 250 -1.69 -4.32 -31.23
N THR A 251 -1.14 -5.32 -30.53
CA THR A 251 -1.80 -6.01 -29.42
C THR A 251 -2.03 -5.08 -28.22
N ASP A 252 -1.11 -4.17 -27.95
CA ASP A 252 -1.27 -3.20 -26.86
C ASP A 252 -2.45 -2.24 -27.14
N VAL A 253 -2.57 -1.77 -28.38
CA VAL A 253 -3.63 -0.84 -28.80
C VAL A 253 -4.98 -1.53 -28.90
N HIS A 254 -5.05 -2.71 -29.52
CA HIS A 254 -6.33 -3.37 -29.83
C HIS A 254 -6.80 -4.34 -28.75
N ALA A 255 -5.90 -4.84 -27.89
CA ALA A 255 -6.26 -5.79 -26.84
C ALA A 255 -6.04 -5.24 -25.43
N ARG A 256 -4.82 -4.77 -25.11
CA ARG A 256 -4.52 -4.31 -23.75
C ARG A 256 -5.24 -3.03 -23.38
N LEU A 257 -5.27 -2.03 -24.26
CA LEU A 257 -5.91 -0.75 -23.98
C LEU A 257 -7.41 -0.90 -23.67
N PRO A 258 -8.24 -1.63 -24.46
CA PRO A 258 -9.61 -1.94 -24.06
C PRO A 258 -9.68 -2.70 -22.73
N GLY A 259 -8.79 -3.68 -22.53
CA GLY A 259 -8.74 -4.48 -21.31
C GLY A 259 -8.47 -3.65 -20.04
N LEU A 260 -7.55 -2.70 -20.12
CA LEU A 260 -7.24 -1.76 -19.02
C LEU A 260 -8.42 -0.84 -18.72
N ASN A 261 -9.12 -0.34 -19.76
CA ASN A 261 -10.32 0.48 -19.57
C ASN A 261 -11.45 -0.30 -18.89
N ILE A 262 -11.72 -1.53 -19.34
CA ILE A 262 -12.74 -2.41 -18.74
C ILE A 262 -12.39 -2.69 -17.27
N ALA A 263 -11.13 -3.02 -16.97
CA ALA A 263 -10.68 -3.25 -15.61
C ALA A 263 -10.82 -2.00 -14.73
N ALA A 264 -10.51 -0.80 -15.25
CA ALA A 264 -10.64 0.45 -14.50
C ALA A 264 -12.09 0.77 -14.15
N VAL A 265 -13.01 0.62 -15.11
CA VAL A 265 -14.46 0.78 -14.87
C VAL A 265 -14.96 -0.26 -13.88
N ALA A 266 -14.54 -1.52 -14.03
CA ALA A 266 -14.90 -2.59 -13.10
C ALA A 266 -14.41 -2.32 -11.68
N ALA A 267 -13.22 -1.75 -11.51
CA ALA A 267 -12.70 -1.34 -10.20
C ALA A 267 -13.58 -0.28 -9.53
N LEU A 268 -14.04 0.73 -10.29
CA LEU A 268 -14.96 1.75 -9.75
C LEU A 268 -16.34 1.18 -9.40
N LEU A 269 -16.89 0.32 -10.26
CA LEU A 269 -18.16 -0.36 -9.98
C LEU A 269 -18.05 -1.25 -8.73
N ALA A 270 -16.92 -1.96 -8.58
CA ALA A 270 -16.62 -2.74 -7.39
C ALA A 270 -16.51 -1.85 -6.14
N ALA A 271 -15.84 -0.70 -6.22
CA ALA A 271 -15.78 0.27 -5.13
C ALA A 271 -17.18 0.78 -4.73
N GLY A 272 -18.02 1.12 -5.71
CA GLY A 272 -19.41 1.52 -5.49
C GLY A 272 -20.25 0.41 -4.83
N ALA A 273 -20.07 -0.84 -5.25
CA ALA A 273 -20.73 -1.99 -4.65
C ALA A 273 -20.31 -2.19 -3.19
N VAL A 274 -19.02 -2.01 -2.87
CA VAL A 274 -18.51 -2.07 -1.49
C VAL A 274 -19.18 -1.00 -0.63
N ILE A 275 -19.22 0.25 -1.10
CA ILE A 275 -19.85 1.36 -0.38
C ILE A 275 -21.35 1.10 -0.16
N ALA A 276 -22.06 0.62 -1.18
CA ALA A 276 -23.45 0.22 -1.06
C ALA A 276 -23.64 -0.92 -0.02
N GLY A 277 -22.69 -1.86 0.03
CA GLY A 277 -22.64 -2.91 1.04
C GLY A 277 -22.48 -2.39 2.47
N ILE A 278 -21.64 -1.37 2.67
CA ILE A 278 -21.44 -0.70 3.96
C ILE A 278 -22.75 -0.05 4.42
N VAL A 279 -23.38 0.75 3.54
CA VAL A 279 -24.64 1.46 3.85
C VAL A 279 -25.78 0.47 4.16
N ARG A 280 -25.82 -0.68 3.48
CA ARG A 280 -26.84 -1.73 3.69
C ARG A 280 -26.54 -2.67 4.87
N GLY A 281 -25.46 -2.44 5.61
CA GLY A 281 -25.03 -3.30 6.72
C GLY A 281 -24.59 -4.71 6.30
N LYS A 282 -24.23 -4.90 5.02
CA LYS A 282 -23.79 -6.17 4.42
C LYS A 282 -22.34 -6.11 3.92
N ALA A 283 -21.52 -5.22 4.48
CA ALA A 283 -20.16 -4.91 4.04
C ALA A 283 -19.32 -6.14 3.68
N ARG A 284 -19.20 -7.12 4.58
CA ARG A 284 -18.43 -8.36 4.34
C ARG A 284 -18.79 -9.07 3.02
N ARG A 285 -20.09 -9.24 2.74
CA ARG A 285 -20.56 -9.99 1.55
C ARG A 285 -20.28 -9.21 0.27
N TYR A 286 -20.58 -7.92 0.27
CA TYR A 286 -20.33 -7.05 -0.89
C TYR A 286 -18.85 -6.89 -1.16
N THR A 287 -18.01 -6.75 -0.13
CA THR A 287 -16.56 -6.65 -0.27
C THR A 287 -15.94 -7.91 -0.84
N ALA A 288 -16.31 -9.10 -0.33
CA ALA A 288 -15.85 -10.36 -0.89
C ALA A 288 -16.27 -10.53 -2.36
N GLY A 289 -17.54 -10.24 -2.68
CA GLY A 289 -18.06 -10.31 -4.04
C GLY A 289 -17.39 -9.31 -4.99
N ALA A 290 -17.17 -8.07 -4.54
CA ALA A 290 -16.53 -7.01 -5.32
C ALA A 290 -15.07 -7.32 -5.64
N ILE A 291 -14.30 -7.83 -4.66
CA ILE A 291 -12.91 -8.27 -4.88
C ILE A 291 -12.88 -9.42 -5.89
N ALA A 292 -13.72 -10.44 -5.72
CA ALA A 292 -13.77 -11.59 -6.61
C ALA A 292 -14.17 -11.19 -8.04
N ALA A 293 -15.21 -10.36 -8.18
CA ALA A 293 -15.67 -9.86 -9.48
C ALA A 293 -14.60 -9.01 -10.16
N TYR A 294 -13.98 -8.07 -9.45
CA TYR A 294 -12.90 -7.24 -9.99
C TYR A 294 -11.69 -8.09 -10.41
N ALA A 295 -11.29 -9.06 -9.59
CA ALA A 295 -10.19 -9.96 -9.91
C ALA A 295 -10.49 -10.79 -11.17
N ALA A 296 -11.70 -11.36 -11.27
CA ALA A 296 -12.13 -12.12 -12.45
C ALA A 296 -12.10 -11.26 -13.71
N VAL A 297 -12.72 -10.07 -13.69
CA VAL A 297 -12.73 -9.14 -14.83
C VAL A 297 -11.31 -8.71 -15.18
N SER A 298 -10.47 -8.41 -14.19
CA SER A 298 -9.09 -7.99 -14.42
C SER A 298 -8.26 -9.08 -15.08
N ILE A 299 -8.38 -10.34 -14.64
CA ILE A 299 -7.67 -11.48 -15.24
C ILE A 299 -8.12 -11.69 -16.68
N LEU A 300 -9.44 -11.69 -16.92
CA LEU A 300 -10.00 -11.88 -18.26
C LEU A 300 -9.57 -10.77 -19.23
N ALA A 301 -9.72 -9.52 -18.80
CA ALA A 301 -9.51 -8.35 -19.64
C ALA A 301 -8.02 -8.07 -19.89
N ARG A 302 -7.14 -8.31 -18.91
CA ARG A 302 -5.72 -7.91 -18.97
C ARG A 302 -4.76 -9.04 -19.31
N VAL A 303 -5.14 -10.29 -19.04
CA VAL A 303 -4.27 -11.46 -19.26
C VAL A 303 -4.82 -12.33 -20.39
N VAL A 304 -6.06 -12.79 -20.26
CA VAL A 304 -6.64 -13.77 -21.20
C VAL A 304 -6.87 -13.16 -22.58
N TYR A 305 -7.53 -12.01 -22.66
CA TYR A 305 -7.87 -11.38 -23.94
C TYR A 305 -6.63 -10.97 -24.76
N PRO A 306 -5.62 -10.28 -24.21
CA PRO A 306 -4.41 -9.95 -24.96
C PRO A 306 -3.62 -11.18 -25.41
N ALA A 307 -3.53 -12.23 -24.58
CA ALA A 307 -2.85 -13.47 -24.95
C ALA A 307 -3.52 -14.19 -26.13
N ALA A 308 -4.85 -14.09 -26.26
CA ALA A 308 -5.57 -14.68 -27.39
C ALA A 308 -5.37 -13.91 -28.72
N VAL A 309 -5.10 -12.60 -28.64
CA VAL A 309 -4.86 -11.73 -29.80
C VAL A 309 -3.41 -11.75 -30.26
N GLN A 310 -2.47 -12.02 -29.34
CA GLN A 310 -1.05 -12.17 -29.64
C GLN A 310 -0.80 -13.47 -30.42
N LYS A 311 -0.80 -13.37 -31.76
CA LYS A 311 -0.40 -14.43 -32.70
C LYS A 311 0.77 -13.98 -33.54
#